data_AF-A0A351CJW0-F1
#
_entry.id   AF-A0A351CJW0-F1
#
_cell.length_a   1.000
_cell.length_b   1.000
_cell.length_c   1.000
_cell.angle_alpha   90.00
_cell.angle_beta   90.00
_cell.angle_gamma   90.00
#
_symmetry.space_group_name_H-M   'P 1'
#
loop_
_entity.id
_entity.type
_entity.pdbx_description
1 polymer ?
#
loop_
_entity_poly.entity_id
_entity_poly.type
_entity_poly.pdbx_seq_one_letter_code
_entity_poly.pdbx_strand_id
1 'polypeptide(L)'
;MDSSIAILITLIFYKVILIIIGIWANRRTKNTSDYFLGGGKLGPWVAALSASASSSSAWTLLGVSGAAYLWGLPAIWLFPATLSGFVINWFYIAPRLSSYGRNINALTLTDVLATDQNGESIRLIRWIASSIILFCFIFYIASQF
;
A
#
# COMPACT_ATOMS: atom_id res chain seq x y z
N MET A 1 32.26 22.13 -4.61
CA MET A 1 31.26 21.75 -3.58
C MET A 1 31.32 20.24 -3.48
N ASP A 2 31.81 19.70 -2.36
CA ASP A 2 32.04 18.26 -2.23
C ASP A 2 30.74 17.48 -2.41
N SER A 3 30.79 16.39 -3.17
CA SER A 3 29.61 15.56 -3.49
C SER A 3 28.85 15.13 -2.23
N SER A 4 29.56 14.90 -1.12
CA SER A 4 28.97 14.56 0.18
C SER A 4 28.09 15.68 0.75
N ILE A 5 28.50 16.94 0.61
CA ILE A 5 27.73 18.11 1.08
C ILE A 5 26.46 18.26 0.24
N ALA A 6 26.55 18.06 -1.08
CA ALA A 6 25.39 18.10 -1.98
C ALA A 6 24.36 17.01 -1.64
N ILE A 7 24.80 15.77 -1.34
CA ILE A 7 23.93 14.66 -0.92
C ILE A 7 23.24 14.98 0.41
N LEU A 8 23.97 15.55 1.36
CA LEU A 8 23.42 15.86 2.68
C LEU A 8 22.36 16.96 2.61
N ILE A 9 22.60 17.99 1.79
CA ILE A 9 21.64 19.07 1.53
C ILE A 9 20.37 18.52 0.87
N THR A 10 20.48 17.68 -0.16
CA THR A 10 19.29 17.13 -0.84
C THR A 10 18.47 16.22 0.07
N LEU A 11 19.12 15.40 0.91
CA LEU A 11 18.43 14.56 1.88
C LEU A 11 17.69 15.36 2.96
N ILE A 12 18.34 16.38 3.52
CA ILE A 12 17.71 17.24 4.54
C ILE A 12 16.53 17.98 3.91
N PHE A 13 16.71 18.56 2.72
CA PHE A 13 15.66 19.28 2.01
C PHE A 13 14.46 18.37 1.70
N TYR A 14 14.71 17.15 1.21
CA TYR A 14 13.67 16.16 0.96
C TYR A 14 12.90 15.80 2.25
N LYS A 15 13.60 15.52 3.36
CA LYS A 15 12.95 15.22 4.65
C LYS A 15 12.10 16.38 5.16
N VAL A 16 12.60 17.61 5.05
CA VAL A 16 11.86 18.81 5.48
C VAL A 16 10.57 18.96 4.66
N ILE A 17 10.63 18.78 3.34
CA ILE A 17 9.44 18.81 2.48
C ILE A 17 8.43 17.74 2.91
N LEU A 18 8.88 16.50 3.15
CA LEU A 18 7.99 15.43 3.60
C LEU A 18 7.31 15.75 4.94
N ILE A 19 8.04 16.34 5.89
CA ILE A 19 7.48 16.75 7.19
C ILE A 19 6.43 17.85 7.00
N ILE A 20 6.70 18.84 6.14
CA ILE A 20 5.74 19.92 5.85
C ILE A 20 4.45 19.34 5.25
N ILE A 21 4.57 18.44 4.28
CA ILE A 21 3.41 17.76 3.68
C ILE A 21 2.64 16.96 4.74
N GLY A 22 3.35 16.26 5.63
CA GLY A 22 2.74 15.49 6.72
C GLY A 22 1.94 16.38 7.69
N ILE A 23 2.50 17.51 8.11
CA ILE A 23 1.81 18.47 8.99
C ILE A 23 0.61 19.08 8.27
N TRP A 24 0.75 19.42 7.00
CA TRP A 24 -0.34 19.97 6.19
C TRP A 24 -1.49 18.97 6.03
N ALA A 25 -1.17 17.70 5.76
CA ALA A 25 -2.16 16.63 5.67
C ALA A 25 -2.84 16.36 7.02
N ASN A 26 -2.07 16.36 8.13
CA ASN A 26 -2.60 16.16 9.48
C ASN A 26 -3.66 17.22 9.85
N ARG A 27 -3.47 18.47 9.43
CA ARG A 27 -4.46 19.54 9.63
C ARG A 27 -5.79 19.32 8.90
N ARG A 28 -5.85 18.43 7.91
CA ARG A 28 -7.07 18.09 7.17
C ARG A 28 -7.79 16.85 7.71
N THR A 29 -7.17 16.10 8.62
CA THR A 29 -7.77 14.93 9.23
C THR A 29 -8.54 15.31 10.48
N LYS A 30 -9.87 15.17 10.46
CA LYS A 30 -10.73 15.47 11.62
C LYS A 30 -11.41 14.24 12.21
N ASN A 31 -11.65 13.21 11.40
CA ASN A 31 -12.32 11.98 11.81
C ASN A 31 -11.48 10.73 11.48
N THR A 32 -11.79 9.61 12.14
CA THR A 32 -11.13 8.31 11.91
C THR A 32 -11.27 7.83 10.46
N SER A 33 -12.43 8.05 9.83
CA SER A 33 -12.64 7.76 8.40
C SER A 33 -11.82 8.67 7.47
N ASP A 34 -11.56 9.92 7.88
CA ASP A 34 -10.67 10.82 7.14
C ASP A 34 -9.22 10.36 7.23
N TYR A 35 -8.81 9.79 8.38
CA TYR A 35 -7.48 9.25 8.58
C TYR A 35 -7.23 7.97 7.76
N PHE A 36 -8.17 7.02 7.78
CA PHE A 36 -7.99 5.72 7.13
C PHE A 36 -8.39 5.69 5.65
N LEU A 37 -9.41 6.44 5.24
CA LEU A 37 -9.95 6.42 3.87
C LEU A 37 -9.74 7.75 3.12
N GLY A 38 -9.06 8.73 3.71
CA GLY A 38 -8.92 10.07 3.13
C GLY A 38 -10.26 10.77 2.89
N GLY A 39 -11.28 10.42 3.69
CA GLY A 39 -12.65 10.93 3.60
C GLY A 39 -13.39 10.45 2.35
N GLY A 40 -12.92 9.38 1.69
CA GLY A 40 -13.47 8.90 0.41
C GLY A 40 -13.21 9.85 -0.77
N LYS A 41 -12.38 10.89 -0.58
CA LYS A 41 -12.05 11.91 -1.60
C LYS A 41 -10.78 11.58 -2.39
N LEU A 42 -10.08 10.50 -2.04
CA LEU A 42 -8.91 10.04 -2.77
C LEU A 42 -9.37 9.53 -4.14
N GLY A 43 -9.01 10.26 -5.18
CA GLY A 43 -9.30 9.87 -6.55
C GLY A 43 -8.54 8.60 -6.96
N PRO A 44 -9.01 7.90 -8.00
CA PRO A 44 -8.43 6.63 -8.46
C PRO A 44 -6.94 6.76 -8.80
N TRP A 45 -6.50 7.88 -9.39
CA TRP A 45 -5.09 8.11 -9.71
C TRP A 45 -4.18 8.19 -8.48
N VAL A 46 -4.63 8.85 -7.41
CA VAL A 46 -3.85 8.98 -6.18
C VAL A 46 -3.76 7.63 -5.47
N ALA A 47 -4.85 6.86 -5.47
CA ALA A 47 -4.86 5.50 -4.93
C ALA A 47 -3.94 4.56 -5.74
N ALA A 48 -3.90 4.66 -7.07
CA ALA A 48 -3.01 3.89 -7.92
C ALA A 48 -1.54 4.21 -7.65
N LEU A 49 -1.21 5.51 -7.57
CA LEU A 49 0.15 5.96 -7.26
C LEU A 49 0.60 5.51 -5.87
N SER A 50 -0.29 5.62 -4.87
CA SER A 50 0.01 5.14 -3.51
C SER A 50 0.24 3.63 -3.48
N ALA A 51 -0.62 2.85 -4.16
CA ALA A 51 -0.48 1.40 -4.23
C ALA A 51 0.82 0.99 -4.95
N SER A 52 1.16 1.67 -6.06
CA SER A 52 2.41 1.43 -6.78
C SER A 52 3.61 1.79 -5.92
N ALA A 53 3.60 2.93 -5.24
CA ALA A 53 4.69 3.35 -4.35
C ALA A 53 4.92 2.33 -3.22
N SER A 54 3.86 1.80 -2.62
CA SER A 54 3.96 0.74 -1.63
C SER A 54 4.53 -0.57 -2.19
N SER A 55 4.18 -0.93 -3.43
CA SER A 55 4.69 -2.17 -4.05
C SER A 55 6.14 -2.07 -4.54
N SER A 56 6.64 -0.88 -4.85
CA SER A 56 7.94 -0.68 -5.52
C SER A 56 9.18 -0.86 -4.64
N SER A 57 9.04 -1.05 -3.32
CA SER A 57 10.21 -1.01 -2.41
C SER A 57 11.07 -2.29 -2.43
N ALA A 58 10.58 -3.38 -1.84
CA ALA A 58 11.39 -4.59 -1.65
C ALA A 58 11.35 -5.54 -2.86
N TRP A 59 10.19 -5.64 -3.53
CA TRP A 59 9.99 -6.57 -4.63
C TRP A 59 10.83 -6.24 -5.86
N THR A 60 10.94 -4.96 -6.21
CA THR A 60 11.64 -4.52 -7.42
C THR A 60 13.15 -4.68 -7.28
N LEU A 61 13.71 -4.34 -6.11
CA LEU A 61 15.16 -4.40 -5.89
C LEU A 61 15.65 -5.81 -5.56
N LEU A 62 14.96 -6.59 -4.72
CA LEU A 62 15.40 -7.93 -4.30
C LEU A 62 14.71 -9.05 -5.10
N GLY A 63 13.41 -8.92 -5.33
CA GLY A 63 12.63 -9.95 -6.02
C GLY A 63 12.98 -10.07 -7.50
N VAL A 64 12.92 -8.97 -8.24
CA VAL A 64 13.18 -8.98 -9.69
C VAL A 64 14.67 -9.21 -10.00
N SER A 65 15.59 -8.57 -9.27
CA SER A 65 17.03 -8.78 -9.50
C SER A 65 17.50 -10.17 -9.07
N GLY A 66 16.98 -10.70 -7.95
CA GLY A 66 17.26 -12.06 -7.49
C GLY A 66 16.71 -13.11 -8.45
N ALA A 67 15.48 -12.95 -8.91
CA ALA A 67 14.91 -13.83 -9.94
C ALA A 67 15.67 -13.74 -11.26
N ALA A 68 16.13 -12.55 -11.67
CA ALA A 68 16.97 -12.40 -12.86
C ALA A 68 18.34 -13.08 -12.71
N TYR A 69 18.93 -13.06 -11.51
CA TYR A 69 20.19 -13.74 -11.23
C TYR A 69 20.04 -15.27 -11.26
N LEU A 70 18.94 -15.81 -10.73
CA LEU A 70 18.67 -17.25 -10.67
C LEU A 70 18.13 -17.83 -11.98
N TRP A 71 17.23 -17.11 -12.66
CA TRP A 71 16.50 -17.62 -13.84
C TRP A 71 17.02 -17.07 -15.17
N GLY A 72 17.88 -16.05 -15.17
CA GLY A 72 18.41 -15.44 -16.38
C GLY A 72 17.33 -14.72 -17.21
N LEU A 73 17.45 -14.77 -18.55
CA LEU A 73 16.49 -14.15 -19.48
C LEU A 73 15.00 -14.49 -19.24
N PRO A 74 14.61 -15.71 -18.85
CA PRO A 74 13.24 -16.04 -18.45
C PRO A 74 12.60 -15.10 -17.42
N ALA A 75 13.38 -14.43 -16.58
CA ALA A 75 12.86 -13.47 -15.60
C ALA A 75 12.14 -12.27 -16.23
N ILE A 76 12.35 -11.98 -17.53
CA ILE A 76 11.60 -10.94 -18.26
C ILE A 76 10.09 -11.19 -18.24
N TRP A 77 9.64 -12.44 -18.13
CA TRP A 77 8.22 -12.78 -18.08
C TRP A 77 7.51 -12.24 -16.82
N LEU A 78 8.27 -11.87 -15.78
CA LEU A 78 7.71 -11.23 -14.58
C LEU A 78 7.11 -9.86 -14.88
N PHE A 79 7.64 -9.11 -15.85
CA PHE A 79 7.11 -7.79 -16.21
C PHE A 79 5.67 -7.85 -16.75
N PRO A 80 5.36 -8.60 -17.83
CA PRO A 80 3.98 -8.71 -18.32
C PRO A 80 3.06 -9.43 -17.32
N ALA A 81 3.56 -10.39 -16.54
CA ALA A 81 2.78 -11.08 -15.52
C ALA A 81 2.34 -10.13 -14.39
N THR A 82 3.25 -9.30 -13.88
CA THR A 82 2.93 -8.32 -12.83
C THR A 82 2.04 -7.21 -13.38
N LEU A 83 2.34 -6.69 -14.58
CA LEU A 83 1.54 -5.64 -15.21
C LEU A 83 0.10 -6.10 -15.45
N SER A 84 -0.09 -7.30 -16.01
CA SER A 84 -1.43 -7.87 -16.21
C SER A 84 -2.16 -8.11 -14.89
N GLY A 85 -1.47 -8.60 -13.85
CA GLY A 85 -2.03 -8.76 -12.51
C GLY A 85 -2.51 -7.43 -11.91
N PHE A 86 -1.71 -6.36 -12.04
CA PHE A 86 -2.12 -5.02 -11.61
C PHE A 86 -3.33 -4.50 -12.38
N VAL A 87 -3.36 -4.67 -13.70
CA VAL A 87 -4.50 -4.25 -14.54
C VAL A 87 -5.78 -4.97 -14.14
N ILE A 88 -5.73 -6.30 -13.97
CA ILE A 88 -6.90 -7.09 -13.55
C ILE A 88 -7.37 -6.65 -12.16
N ASN A 89 -6.44 -6.50 -11.22
CA ASN A 89 -6.76 -6.05 -9.88
C ASN A 89 -7.40 -4.66 -9.89
N TRP A 90 -6.87 -3.74 -10.70
CA TRP A 90 -7.35 -2.37 -10.79
C TRP A 90 -8.73 -2.26 -11.44
N PHE A 91 -8.98 -2.96 -12.55
CA PHE A 91 -10.24 -2.84 -13.27
C PHE A 91 -11.36 -3.70 -12.69
N TYR A 92 -11.05 -4.85 -12.10
CA TYR A 92 -12.07 -5.82 -11.69
C TYR A 92 -12.27 -5.87 -10.17
N ILE A 93 -11.18 -5.91 -9.40
CA ILE A 93 -11.22 -6.12 -7.95
C ILE A 93 -11.43 -4.80 -7.22
N ALA A 94 -10.63 -3.78 -7.53
CA ALA A 94 -10.66 -2.49 -6.84
C ALA A 94 -12.04 -1.78 -6.87
N PRO A 95 -12.75 -1.64 -8.00
CA PRO A 95 -14.04 -0.95 -8.02
C PRO A 95 -15.13 -1.73 -7.27
N ARG A 96 -15.11 -3.07 -7.34
CA ARG A 96 -16.06 -3.91 -6.61
C ARG A 96 -15.84 -3.84 -5.10
N LEU A 97 -14.57 -3.94 -4.67
CA LEU A 97 -14.20 -3.86 -3.26
C LEU A 97 -14.48 -2.46 -2.69
N SER A 98 -14.21 -1.40 -3.47
CA SER A 98 -14.50 -0.03 -3.07
C SER A 98 -16.00 0.24 -2.93
N SER A 99 -16.81 -0.27 -3.86
CA SER A 99 -18.27 -0.12 -3.81
C SER A 99 -18.87 -0.89 -2.63
N TYR A 100 -18.40 -2.12 -2.39
CA TYR A 100 -18.85 -2.93 -1.26
C TYR A 100 -18.43 -2.31 0.07
N GLY A 101 -17.15 -1.92 0.22
CA GLY A 101 -16.63 -1.29 1.44
C GLY A 101 -17.33 0.02 1.80
N ARG A 102 -17.78 0.80 0.79
CA ARG A 102 -18.61 1.99 1.01
C ARG A 102 -19.99 1.67 1.58
N ASN A 103 -20.64 0.60 1.11
CA ASN A 103 -21.97 0.22 1.60
C ASN A 103 -21.96 -0.21 3.07
N ILE A 104 -20.89 -0.86 3.51
CA ILE A 104 -20.74 -1.32 4.91
C ILE A 104 -19.93 -0.36 5.80
N ASN A 105 -19.55 0.82 5.29
CA ASN A 105 -18.66 1.78 5.98
C ASN A 105 -17.39 1.13 6.58
N ALA A 106 -16.84 0.11 5.90
CA ALA A 106 -15.66 -0.59 6.37
C ALA A 106 -14.42 0.30 6.26
N LEU A 107 -13.69 0.44 7.36
CA LEU A 107 -12.47 1.24 7.43
C LEU A 107 -11.23 0.44 7.00
N THR A 108 -11.27 -0.89 7.12
CA THR A 108 -10.15 -1.77 6.82
C THR A 108 -10.56 -2.92 5.90
N LEU A 109 -9.58 -3.50 5.22
CA LEU A 109 -9.78 -4.71 4.41
C LEU A 109 -10.25 -5.90 5.27
N THR A 110 -9.83 -5.94 6.54
CA THR A 110 -10.31 -6.92 7.51
C THR A 110 -11.76 -6.70 7.90
N ASP A 111 -12.24 -5.46 8.00
CA ASP A 111 -13.67 -5.17 8.20
C ASP A 111 -14.49 -5.57 6.99
N VAL A 112 -13.97 -5.37 5.77
CA VAL A 112 -14.66 -5.82 4.55
C VAL A 112 -14.83 -7.34 4.51
N LEU A 113 -13.84 -8.09 5.01
CA LEU A 113 -13.88 -9.55 5.04
C LEU A 113 -14.63 -10.13 6.24
N ALA A 114 -14.63 -9.42 7.36
CA ALA A 114 -15.24 -9.89 8.60
C ALA A 114 -16.69 -9.42 8.79
N THR A 115 -17.18 -8.47 7.99
CA THR A 115 -18.55 -7.95 8.10
C THR A 115 -19.41 -8.59 7.02
N ASP A 116 -20.37 -9.42 7.44
CA ASP A 116 -21.35 -9.99 6.53
C ASP A 116 -22.36 -8.91 6.05
N GLN A 117 -23.08 -9.17 4.95
CA GLN A 117 -24.04 -8.23 4.35
C GLN A 117 -25.14 -7.75 5.31
N ASN A 118 -25.32 -8.46 6.44
CA ASN A 118 -26.27 -8.15 7.50
C ASN A 118 -25.69 -7.29 8.64
N GLY A 119 -24.43 -6.84 8.57
CA GLY A 119 -23.79 -5.99 9.59
C GLY A 119 -23.24 -6.73 10.82
N GLU A 120 -23.41 -8.05 10.88
CA GLU A 120 -22.83 -8.89 11.93
C GLU A 120 -21.33 -9.11 11.66
N SER A 121 -20.49 -8.67 12.60
CA SER A 121 -19.03 -8.79 12.49
C SER A 121 -18.57 -10.16 13.00
N ILE A 122 -18.05 -11.00 12.11
CA ILE A 122 -17.52 -12.32 12.42
C ILE A 122 -16.18 -12.14 13.15
N ARG A 123 -16.26 -12.06 14.48
CA ARG A 123 -15.13 -11.82 15.39
C ARG A 123 -13.95 -12.77 15.18
N LEU A 124 -14.23 -14.01 14.77
CA LEU A 124 -13.23 -15.06 14.52
C LEU A 124 -12.41 -14.81 13.25
N ILE A 125 -13.07 -14.42 12.14
CA ILE A 125 -12.38 -14.05 10.88
C ILE A 125 -11.54 -12.80 11.10
N ARG A 126 -12.07 -11.81 11.83
CA ARG A 126 -11.33 -10.58 12.16
C ARG A 126 -10.04 -10.87 12.92
N TRP A 127 -10.10 -11.73 13.93
CA TRP A 127 -8.93 -12.12 14.74
C TRP A 127 -7.89 -12.87 13.91
N ILE A 128 -8.32 -13.87 13.14
CA ILE A 128 -7.41 -14.67 12.31
C ILE A 128 -6.75 -13.79 11.24
N ALA A 129 -7.52 -13.00 10.51
CA ALA A 129 -6.99 -12.12 9.47
C ALA A 129 -6.02 -11.08 10.05
N SER A 130 -6.38 -10.45 11.18
CA SER A 130 -5.51 -9.46 11.83
C SER A 130 -4.21 -10.09 12.34
N SER A 131 -4.26 -11.30 12.91
CA SER A 131 -3.07 -12.05 13.32
C SER A 131 -2.16 -12.39 12.15
N ILE A 132 -2.72 -12.91 11.05
CA ILE A 132 -1.94 -13.24 9.84
C ILE A 132 -1.28 -11.99 9.26
N ILE A 133 -2.03 -10.89 9.15
CA ILE A 133 -1.51 -9.61 8.64
C ILE A 133 -0.39 -9.11 9.55
N LEU A 134 -0.58 -9.06 10.87
CA LEU A 134 0.44 -8.62 11.82
C LEU A 134 1.70 -9.47 11.72
N PHE A 135 1.55 -10.80 11.71
CA PHE A 135 2.65 -11.73 11.57
C PHE A 135 3.44 -11.46 10.27
N CYS A 136 2.74 -11.36 9.14
CA CYS A 136 3.38 -11.11 7.83
C CYS A 136 4.05 -9.73 7.77
N PHE A 137 3.43 -8.69 8.35
CA PHE A 137 3.99 -7.34 8.41
C PHE A 137 5.27 -7.25 9.26
N ILE A 138 5.38 -8.05 10.33
CA ILE A 138 6.61 -8.12 11.12
C ILE A 138 7.77 -8.61 10.27
N PHE A 139 7.59 -9.69 9.50
CA PHE A 139 8.62 -10.19 8.57
C PHE A 139 8.91 -9.19 7.45
N TYR A 140 7.87 -8.53 6.92
CA TYR A 140 8.04 -7.52 5.89
C TYR A 140 8.92 -6.35 6.37
N ILE A 141 8.63 -5.81 7.56
CA ILE A 141 9.43 -4.73 8.16
C ILE A 141 10.83 -5.22 8.52
N ALA A 142 10.95 -6.42 9.11
CA ALA A 142 12.24 -7.01 9.44
C ALA A 142 13.12 -7.22 8.19
N SER A 143 12.54 -7.52 7.03
CA SER A 143 13.26 -7.67 5.77
C SER A 143 13.71 -6.33 5.16
N GLN A 144 13.21 -5.19 5.62
CA GLN A 144 13.60 -3.87 5.13
C GLN A 144 14.83 -3.29 5.83
N PHE A 145 15.23 -3.86 6.97
CA PHE A 145 16.43 -3.49 7.74
C PHE A 145 17.55 -4.49 7.52
#